data_AF-H3ZPQ0-F1
#
_entry.id   AF-H3ZPQ0-F1
#
_cell.length_a   1.000
_cell.length_b   1.000
_cell.length_c   1.000
_cell.angle_alpha   90.00
_cell.angle_beta   90.00
_cell.angle_gamma   90.00
#
_symmetry.space_group_name_H-M   'P 1'
#
loop_
_entity.id
_entity.type
_entity.pdbx_description
1 polymer ?
#
loop_
_entity_poly.entity_id
_entity_poly.type
_entity_poly.pdbx_seq_one_letter_code
_entity_poly.pdbx_strand_id
1 'polypeptide(L)'
;MNKKILAVLLSIVLIAASLGVVFYGYLNWEKAITPKGDPLDKVLVKVPYSGRQYKVLLESYISGDPFLELNLTLRSNVYDDLTIVVGDPIFRNCDVSQYGQMCVLRSKTASELSVTVSPIFTAARYWYYIHNGYNETEALARAQADKDKIHTTTLAFAQKAKLGLGLMGNKKHLVIILKGPVEGAKTNRIYVPREGVLIIEATSEQTLFIEVLALKTIIASQATGESS
;
A
#
# COMPACT_ATOMS: atom_id res chain seq x y z
N MET A 1 -1.98 42.95 -29.02
CA MET A 1 -2.54 41.59 -28.86
C MET A 1 -3.92 41.69 -28.21
N ASN A 2 -4.94 41.04 -28.77
CA ASN A 2 -6.30 41.12 -28.21
C ASN A 2 -6.34 40.43 -26.84
N LYS A 3 -6.79 41.15 -25.80
CA LYS A 3 -6.87 40.64 -24.42
C LYS A 3 -7.66 39.33 -24.31
N LYS A 4 -8.68 39.15 -25.16
CA LYS A 4 -9.47 37.91 -25.25
C LYS A 4 -8.65 36.73 -25.77
N ILE A 5 -7.81 36.96 -26.78
CA ILE A 5 -6.93 35.94 -27.35
C ILE A 5 -5.87 35.52 -26.34
N LEU A 6 -5.27 36.49 -25.61
CA LEU A 6 -4.32 36.20 -24.53
C LEU A 6 -4.96 35.36 -23.43
N ALA A 7 -6.19 35.71 -23.00
CA ALA A 7 -6.90 34.97 -21.97
C ALA A 7 -7.19 33.52 -22.41
N VAL A 8 -7.63 33.32 -23.65
CA VAL A 8 -7.87 31.97 -24.20
C VAL A 8 -6.56 31.16 -24.27
N LEU A 9 -5.47 31.76 -24.73
CA LEU A 9 -4.15 31.12 -24.76
C LEU A 9 -3.68 30.71 -23.37
N LEU A 10 -3.79 31.60 -22.37
CA LEU A 10 -3.45 31.28 -20.99
C LEU A 10 -4.29 30.13 -20.44
N SER A 11 -5.60 30.13 -20.70
CA SER A 11 -6.48 29.02 -20.30
C SER A 11 -6.09 27.69 -20.94
N ILE A 12 -5.75 27.68 -22.24
CA ILE A 12 -5.29 26.47 -22.93
C ILE A 12 -3.98 25.97 -22.32
N VAL A 13 -3.02 26.86 -22.06
CA VAL A 13 -1.73 26.50 -21.44
C VAL A 13 -1.94 25.92 -20.05
N LEU A 14 -2.82 26.50 -19.23
CA LEU A 14 -3.12 25.98 -17.88
C LEU A 14 -3.74 24.58 -17.93
N ILE A 15 -4.70 24.35 -18.83
CA ILE A 15 -5.34 23.04 -19.00
C ILE A 15 -4.32 22.02 -19.52
N ALA A 16 -3.56 22.36 -20.56
CA ALA A 16 -2.55 21.47 -21.15
C ALA A 16 -1.45 21.12 -20.15
N ALA A 17 -0.96 22.09 -19.36
CA ALA A 17 0.02 21.85 -18.32
C ALA A 17 -0.51 20.90 -17.24
N SER A 18 -1.75 21.11 -16.79
CA SER A 18 -2.39 20.25 -15.77
C SER A 18 -2.53 18.81 -16.26
N LEU A 19 -2.99 18.62 -17.50
CA LEU A 19 -3.08 17.29 -18.14
C LEU A 19 -1.70 16.66 -18.31
N GLY A 20 -0.70 17.45 -18.70
CA GLY A 20 0.69 17.01 -18.83
C GLY A 20 1.25 16.46 -17.51
N VAL A 21 0.98 17.11 -16.38
CA VAL A 21 1.40 16.64 -15.04
C VAL A 21 0.72 15.31 -14.70
N VAL A 22 -0.60 15.21 -14.89
CA VAL A 22 -1.33 13.96 -14.60
C VAL A 22 -0.81 12.81 -15.46
N PHE A 23 -0.58 13.05 -16.75
CA PHE A 23 -0.07 12.04 -17.66
C PHE A 23 1.38 11.65 -17.32
N TYR A 24 2.23 12.63 -16.94
CA TYR A 24 3.57 12.35 -16.44
C TYR A 24 3.54 11.42 -15.22
N GLY A 25 2.63 11.67 -14.26
CA GLY A 25 2.39 10.76 -13.14
C GLY A 25 2.05 9.35 -13.62
N TYR A 26 1.07 9.25 -14.53
CA TYR A 26 0.63 7.97 -15.08
C TYR A 26 1.71 7.25 -15.88
N LEU A 27 2.71 7.93 -16.45
CA LEU A 27 3.82 7.26 -17.14
C LEU A 27 4.94 6.81 -16.19
N ASN A 28 5.01 7.37 -14.97
CA ASN A 28 6.10 7.11 -14.03
C ASN A 28 5.68 6.28 -12.80
N TRP A 29 4.42 5.88 -12.68
CA TRP A 29 3.94 5.11 -11.52
C TRP A 29 4.63 3.75 -11.34
N GLU A 30 5.01 3.07 -12.42
CA GLU A 30 5.72 1.79 -12.31
C GLU A 30 7.06 1.95 -11.59
N LYS A 31 7.75 3.09 -11.81
CA LYS A 31 9.00 3.42 -11.11
C LYS A 31 8.78 3.69 -9.62
N ALA A 32 7.55 3.98 -9.19
CA ALA A 32 7.22 4.19 -7.79
C ALA A 32 7.00 2.87 -7.04
N ILE A 33 6.63 1.80 -7.76
CA ILE A 33 6.31 0.50 -7.18
C ILE A 33 7.32 -0.59 -7.52
N THR A 34 8.22 -0.32 -8.47
CA THR A 34 9.28 -1.24 -8.87
C THR A 34 10.59 -0.78 -8.23
N PRO A 35 11.28 -1.65 -7.48
CA PRO A 35 12.53 -1.29 -6.84
C PRO A 35 13.62 -1.01 -7.88
N LYS A 36 14.59 -0.15 -7.51
CA LYS A 36 15.74 0.18 -8.36
C LYS A 36 16.92 -0.75 -8.01
N GLY A 37 17.12 -1.77 -8.83
CA GLY A 37 18.23 -2.71 -8.68
C GLY A 37 17.86 -3.95 -7.85
N ASP A 38 18.87 -4.74 -7.52
CA ASP A 38 18.72 -5.92 -6.68
C ASP A 38 18.49 -5.53 -5.22
N PRO A 39 17.74 -6.34 -4.45
CA PRO A 39 17.55 -6.08 -3.04
C PRO A 39 18.87 -6.23 -2.29
N LEU A 40 19.00 -5.41 -1.24
CA LEU A 40 20.13 -5.40 -0.33
C LEU A 40 20.20 -6.68 0.49
N ASP A 41 19.04 -7.23 0.86
CA ASP A 41 18.94 -8.51 1.56
C ASP A 41 17.59 -9.21 1.26
N LYS A 42 17.56 -10.52 1.49
CA LYS A 42 16.42 -11.40 1.27
C LYS A 42 16.24 -12.38 2.42
N VAL A 43 15.06 -12.39 3.03
CA VAL A 43 14.72 -13.34 4.09
C VAL A 43 13.53 -14.18 3.68
N LEU A 44 13.61 -15.50 3.93
CA LEU A 44 12.53 -16.43 3.62
C LEU A 44 11.76 -16.78 4.90
N VAL A 45 10.50 -16.34 4.97
CA VAL A 45 9.61 -16.63 6.10
C VAL A 45 8.73 -17.83 5.76
N LYS A 46 8.59 -18.74 6.72
CA LYS A 46 7.73 -19.93 6.59
C LYS A 46 6.40 -19.69 7.28
N VAL A 47 5.31 -19.85 6.54
CA VAL A 47 3.96 -19.57 7.04
C VAL A 47 3.11 -20.84 6.95
N PRO A 48 2.65 -21.38 8.09
CA PRO A 48 1.74 -22.51 8.08
C PRO A 48 0.35 -22.07 7.64
N TYR A 49 -0.18 -22.65 6.57
CA TYR A 49 -1.55 -22.44 6.10
C TYR A 49 -2.15 -23.74 5.57
N SER A 50 -3.33 -24.11 6.05
CA SER A 50 -4.05 -25.34 5.64
C SER A 50 -3.17 -26.61 5.68
N GLY A 51 -2.37 -26.77 6.74
CA GLY A 51 -1.50 -27.92 6.93
C GLY A 51 -0.26 -27.96 6.02
N ARG A 52 0.03 -26.89 5.26
CA ARG A 52 1.22 -26.76 4.42
C ARG A 52 2.07 -25.57 4.87
N GLN A 53 3.38 -25.68 4.67
CA GLN A 53 4.33 -24.59 4.90
C GLN A 53 4.55 -23.82 3.60
N TYR A 54 4.12 -22.56 3.56
CA TYR A 54 4.36 -21.66 2.44
C TYR A 54 5.62 -20.85 2.69
N LYS A 55 6.35 -20.55 1.61
CA LYS A 55 7.58 -19.76 1.66
C LYS A 55 7.28 -18.37 1.12
N VAL A 56 7.42 -17.38 1.97
CA VAL A 56 7.24 -15.96 1.66
C VAL A 56 8.61 -15.31 1.61
N LEU A 57 8.92 -14.65 0.51
CA LEU A 57 10.19 -13.93 0.35
C LEU A 57 10.00 -12.47 0.80
N LEU A 58 10.74 -12.05 1.81
CA LEU A 58 10.87 -10.66 2.19
C LEU A 58 12.11 -10.08 1.54
N GLU A 59 11.99 -8.94 0.87
CA GLU A 59 13.12 -8.26 0.25
C GLU A 59 13.27 -6.85 0.81
N SER A 60 14.51 -6.47 1.12
CA SER A 60 14.87 -5.12 1.57
C SER A 60 15.55 -4.35 0.45
N TYR A 61 15.14 -3.09 0.25
CA TYR A 61 15.73 -2.20 -0.75
C TYR A 61 16.28 -0.90 -0.15
N ILE A 62 15.98 -0.62 1.12
CA ILE A 62 16.39 0.64 1.78
C ILE A 62 17.35 0.39 2.93
N SER A 63 16.99 -0.48 3.88
CA SER A 63 17.76 -0.66 5.13
C SER A 63 18.78 -1.80 5.09
N GLY A 64 18.61 -2.77 4.21
CA GLY A 64 19.35 -4.04 4.25
C GLY A 64 18.82 -5.04 5.27
N ASP A 65 17.68 -4.77 5.90
CA ASP A 65 16.98 -5.70 6.80
C ASP A 65 15.47 -5.65 6.48
N PRO A 66 14.90 -6.71 5.88
CA PRO A 66 13.49 -6.71 5.48
C PRO A 66 12.50 -6.57 6.64
N PHE A 67 12.83 -7.08 7.83
CA PHE A 67 11.96 -6.98 9.01
C PHE A 67 11.97 -5.57 9.58
N LEU A 68 13.16 -4.98 9.68
CA LEU A 68 13.30 -3.58 10.08
C LEU A 68 12.57 -2.67 9.10
N GLU A 69 12.73 -2.89 7.78
CA GLU A 69 12.08 -2.06 6.76
C GLU A 69 10.56 -2.12 6.82
N LEU A 70 10.00 -3.33 7.00
CA LEU A 70 8.57 -3.51 7.24
C LEU A 70 8.10 -2.80 8.51
N ASN A 71 8.84 -2.94 9.60
CA ASN A 71 8.49 -2.31 10.87
C ASN A 71 8.53 -0.78 10.77
N LEU A 72 9.59 -0.23 10.16
CA LEU A 72 9.72 1.21 9.91
C LEU A 72 8.57 1.72 9.05
N THR A 73 8.25 0.99 7.96
CA THR A 73 7.19 1.37 7.03
C THR A 73 5.81 1.34 7.67
N LEU A 74 5.51 0.36 8.52
CA LEU A 74 4.19 0.19 9.10
C LEU A 74 3.98 0.93 10.42
N ARG A 75 5.03 1.11 11.24
CA ARG A 75 4.90 1.58 12.63
C ARG A 75 5.63 2.87 12.95
N SER A 76 6.74 3.19 12.27
CA SER A 76 7.59 4.31 12.69
C SER A 76 7.10 5.68 12.24
N ASN A 77 6.33 5.74 11.16
CA ASN A 77 5.77 7.00 10.66
C ASN A 77 4.30 7.14 11.07
N VAL A 78 3.93 8.35 11.52
CA VAL A 78 2.53 8.74 11.68
C VAL A 78 2.05 9.26 10.33
N TYR A 79 1.42 8.39 9.56
CA TYR A 79 0.83 8.77 8.28
C TYR A 79 -0.44 9.60 8.49
N ASP A 80 -0.64 10.57 7.60
CA ASP A 80 -1.90 11.30 7.47
C ASP A 80 -2.95 10.37 6.86
N ASP A 81 -2.60 9.62 5.82
CA ASP A 81 -3.51 8.73 5.10
C ASP A 81 -2.92 7.33 4.92
N LEU A 82 -3.79 6.31 4.95
CA LEU A 82 -3.49 4.94 4.56
C LEU A 82 -4.34 4.56 3.35
N THR A 83 -3.74 4.03 2.30
CA THR A 83 -4.47 3.51 1.16
C THR A 83 -4.08 2.08 0.83
N ILE A 84 -5.09 1.21 0.82
CA ILE A 84 -4.98 -0.18 0.40
C ILE A 84 -5.46 -0.26 -1.05
N VAL A 85 -4.54 -0.55 -1.95
CA VAL A 85 -4.84 -0.76 -3.36
C VAL A 85 -5.08 -2.25 -3.58
N VAL A 86 -6.33 -2.59 -3.85
CA VAL A 86 -6.81 -3.97 -4.03
C VAL A 86 -6.33 -4.58 -5.35
N GLY A 87 -5.74 -3.79 -6.24
CA GLY A 87 -5.26 -4.23 -7.55
C GLY A 87 -6.06 -3.61 -8.68
N ASP A 88 -6.22 -4.33 -9.79
CA ASP A 88 -6.85 -3.84 -11.01
C ASP A 88 -8.33 -3.41 -10.78
N PRO A 89 -8.81 -2.35 -11.46
CA PRO A 89 -10.21 -1.91 -11.40
C PRO A 89 -11.27 -2.99 -11.62
N ILE A 90 -10.95 -4.10 -12.29
CA ILE A 90 -11.88 -5.23 -12.48
C ILE A 90 -12.40 -5.79 -11.15
N PHE A 91 -11.65 -5.64 -10.06
CA PHE A 91 -12.01 -6.17 -8.74
C PHE A 91 -12.98 -5.26 -7.95
N ARG A 92 -13.33 -4.06 -8.46
CA ARG A 92 -14.11 -3.07 -7.71
C ARG A 92 -15.50 -3.55 -7.29
N ASN A 93 -16.20 -4.26 -8.17
CA ASN A 93 -17.60 -4.68 -7.95
C ASN A 93 -17.76 -6.18 -7.71
N CYS A 94 -16.64 -6.89 -7.64
CA CYS A 94 -16.56 -8.33 -7.54
C CYS A 94 -17.67 -9.12 -8.24
N ASP A 95 -17.62 -9.16 -9.57
CA ASP A 95 -18.55 -9.97 -10.34
C ASP A 95 -18.09 -11.44 -10.35
N VAL A 96 -18.69 -12.25 -9.47
CA VAL A 96 -18.39 -13.68 -9.35
C VAL A 96 -18.77 -14.44 -10.63
N SER A 97 -19.73 -13.95 -11.42
CA SER A 97 -20.12 -14.60 -12.67
C SER A 97 -19.03 -14.46 -13.74
N GLN A 98 -18.31 -13.34 -13.73
CA GLN A 98 -17.26 -13.05 -14.71
C GLN A 98 -15.86 -13.50 -14.25
N TYR A 99 -15.55 -13.35 -12.95
CA TYR A 99 -14.19 -13.55 -12.42
C TYR A 99 -14.08 -14.70 -11.40
N GLY A 100 -15.20 -15.33 -11.06
CA GLY A 100 -15.25 -16.53 -10.22
C GLY A 100 -14.55 -16.36 -8.87
N GLN A 101 -13.81 -17.40 -8.48
CA GLN A 101 -13.12 -17.47 -7.20
C GLN A 101 -11.97 -16.46 -7.05
N MET A 102 -11.39 -15.98 -8.16
CA MET A 102 -10.29 -15.01 -8.10
C MET A 102 -10.73 -13.73 -7.40
N CYS A 103 -11.92 -13.24 -7.75
CA CYS A 103 -12.42 -12.04 -7.11
C CYS A 103 -12.76 -12.23 -5.63
N VAL A 104 -13.39 -13.36 -5.28
CA VAL A 104 -13.72 -13.68 -3.88
C VAL A 104 -12.44 -13.72 -3.03
N LEU A 105 -11.39 -14.37 -3.54
CA LEU A 105 -10.09 -14.41 -2.87
C LEU A 105 -9.47 -13.02 -2.76
N ARG A 106 -9.56 -12.18 -3.79
CA ARG A 106 -9.01 -10.81 -3.74
C ARG A 106 -9.74 -9.95 -2.70
N SER A 107 -11.07 -9.98 -2.66
CA SER A 107 -11.85 -9.27 -1.64
C SER A 107 -11.54 -9.77 -0.23
N LYS A 108 -11.40 -11.08 -0.06
CA LYS A 108 -10.99 -11.68 1.22
C LYS A 108 -9.59 -11.21 1.63
N THR A 109 -8.65 -11.19 0.69
CA THR A 109 -7.27 -10.73 0.89
C THR A 109 -7.22 -9.26 1.30
N ALA A 110 -7.97 -8.40 0.60
CA ALA A 110 -8.07 -7.00 0.96
C ALA A 110 -8.68 -6.80 2.36
N SER A 111 -9.73 -7.56 2.71
CA SER A 111 -10.34 -7.49 4.03
C SER A 111 -9.38 -7.92 5.14
N GLU A 112 -8.67 -9.04 4.96
CA GLU A 112 -7.68 -9.52 5.94
C GLU A 112 -6.53 -8.52 6.11
N LEU A 113 -6.07 -7.93 5.00
CA LEU A 113 -5.06 -6.88 5.03
C LEU A 113 -5.56 -5.67 5.82
N SER A 114 -6.75 -5.16 5.51
CA SER A 114 -7.35 -4.03 6.22
C SER A 114 -7.45 -4.28 7.72
N VAL A 115 -7.92 -5.44 8.14
CA VAL A 115 -8.01 -5.81 9.57
C VAL A 115 -6.62 -5.91 10.22
N THR A 116 -5.60 -6.29 9.45
CA THR A 116 -4.22 -6.39 9.94
C THR A 116 -3.59 -5.01 10.13
N VAL A 117 -3.77 -4.08 9.18
CA VAL A 117 -3.02 -2.81 9.17
C VAL A 117 -3.77 -1.65 9.83
N SER A 118 -5.11 -1.69 9.87
CA SER A 118 -5.90 -0.60 10.46
C SER A 118 -5.60 -0.39 11.95
N PRO A 119 -5.47 -1.43 12.80
CA PRO A 119 -5.11 -1.24 14.20
C PRO A 119 -3.74 -0.59 14.39
N ILE A 120 -2.77 -0.89 13.51
CA ILE A 120 -1.43 -0.29 13.55
C ILE A 120 -1.51 1.20 13.24
N PHE A 121 -2.25 1.57 12.19
CA PHE A 121 -2.49 2.96 11.82
C PHE A 121 -3.18 3.72 12.97
N THR A 122 -4.25 3.15 13.53
CA THR A 122 -4.97 3.75 14.67
C THR A 122 -4.06 3.89 15.90
N ALA A 123 -3.22 2.90 16.20
CA ALA A 123 -2.28 2.98 17.33
C ALA A 123 -1.24 4.09 17.12
N ALA A 124 -0.69 4.24 15.92
CA ALA A 124 0.24 5.33 15.61
C ALA A 124 -0.42 6.71 15.78
N ARG A 125 -1.68 6.87 15.34
CA ARG A 125 -2.46 8.09 15.53
C ARG A 125 -2.78 8.36 17.00
N TYR A 126 -3.09 7.33 17.78
CA TYR A 126 -3.29 7.45 19.23
C TYR A 126 -2.05 8.04 19.90
N TRP A 127 -0.87 7.46 19.67
CA TRP A 127 0.39 7.94 20.24
C TRP A 127 0.73 9.35 19.75
N TYR A 128 0.45 9.67 18.49
CA TYR A 128 0.56 11.03 17.98
C TYR A 128 -0.27 12.02 18.82
N TYR A 129 -1.53 11.72 19.13
CA TYR A 129 -2.35 12.60 19.95
C TYR A 129 -1.85 12.68 21.40
N ILE A 130 -1.45 11.56 22.01
CA ILE A 130 -0.84 11.59 23.36
C ILE A 130 0.37 12.53 23.38
N HIS A 131 1.28 12.42 22.41
CA HIS A 131 2.47 13.29 22.31
C HIS A 131 2.14 14.76 22.04
N ASN A 132 0.97 15.06 21.47
CA ASN A 132 0.47 16.42 21.27
C ASN A 132 -0.35 16.95 22.45
N GLY A 133 -0.33 16.27 23.61
CA GLY A 133 -0.91 16.75 24.86
C GLY A 133 -2.39 16.43 25.08
N TYR A 134 -2.97 15.55 24.25
CA TYR A 134 -4.32 15.04 24.49
C TYR A 134 -4.31 13.99 25.62
N ASN A 135 -5.38 13.94 26.42
CA ASN A 135 -5.57 12.85 27.37
C ASN A 135 -5.93 11.53 26.65
N GLU A 136 -5.84 10.41 27.36
CA GLU A 136 -6.03 9.07 26.77
C GLU A 136 -7.39 8.88 26.11
N THR A 137 -8.46 9.36 26.74
CA THR A 137 -9.83 9.23 26.23
C THR A 137 -10.01 10.03 24.94
N GLU A 138 -9.54 11.28 24.92
CA GLU A 138 -9.60 12.14 23.73
C GLU A 138 -8.70 11.63 22.60
N ALA A 139 -7.49 11.21 22.92
CA ALA A 139 -6.55 10.63 21.95
C ALA A 139 -7.15 9.39 21.28
N LEU A 140 -7.78 8.51 22.07
CA LEU A 140 -8.45 7.32 21.55
C LEU A 140 -9.65 7.68 20.69
N ALA A 141 -10.51 8.59 21.13
CA ALA A 141 -11.67 9.03 20.36
C ALA A 141 -11.26 9.63 19.01
N ARG A 142 -10.21 10.46 18.99
CA ARG A 142 -9.68 11.07 17.76
C ARG A 142 -9.01 10.04 16.84
N ALA A 143 -8.23 9.12 17.39
CA ALA A 143 -7.60 8.06 16.61
C ALA A 143 -8.64 7.13 15.98
N GLN A 144 -9.75 6.86 16.68
CA GLN A 144 -10.88 6.10 16.14
C GLN A 144 -11.67 6.88 15.09
N ALA A 145 -11.79 8.20 15.22
CA ALA A 145 -12.40 9.05 14.20
C ALA A 145 -11.56 9.14 12.92
N ASP A 146 -10.23 8.98 13.02
CA ASP A 146 -9.32 8.93 11.87
C ASP A 146 -9.48 7.68 11.00
N LYS A 147 -10.43 6.77 11.29
CA LYS A 147 -10.77 5.63 10.42
C LYS A 147 -11.12 6.05 8.99
N ASP A 148 -11.68 7.24 8.80
CA ASP A 148 -12.02 7.77 7.47
C ASP A 148 -10.79 8.07 6.60
N LYS A 149 -9.59 8.10 7.19
CA LYS A 149 -8.30 8.26 6.50
C LYS A 149 -7.72 6.93 6.00
N ILE A 150 -8.44 5.83 6.23
CA ILE A 150 -8.12 4.51 5.69
C ILE A 150 -8.97 4.29 4.45
N HIS A 151 -8.33 4.30 3.29
CA HIS A 151 -9.00 4.15 2.00
C HIS A 151 -8.72 2.78 1.40
N THR A 152 -9.75 2.16 0.84
CA THR A 152 -9.61 0.98 -0.01
C THR A 152 -9.98 1.37 -1.43
N THR A 153 -9.09 1.11 -2.39
CA THR A 153 -9.26 1.57 -3.78
C THR A 153 -8.64 0.58 -4.77
N THR A 154 -8.80 0.83 -6.06
CA THR A 154 -8.17 0.07 -7.14
C THR A 154 -7.07 0.89 -7.82
N LEU A 155 -6.18 0.23 -8.54
CA LEU A 155 -5.05 0.80 -9.27
C LEU A 155 -5.52 1.40 -10.60
N ALA A 156 -6.55 2.24 -10.54
CA ALA A 156 -7.07 2.98 -11.68
C ALA A 156 -6.12 4.09 -12.13
N PHE A 157 -6.44 4.74 -13.25
CA PHE A 157 -5.64 5.81 -13.85
C PHE A 157 -5.22 6.90 -12.84
N ALA A 158 -6.17 7.39 -12.04
CA ALA A 158 -5.89 8.47 -11.08
C ALA A 158 -4.92 8.03 -9.97
N GLN A 159 -5.05 6.80 -9.46
CA GLN A 159 -4.20 6.22 -8.42
C GLN A 159 -2.78 5.99 -8.96
N LYS A 160 -2.66 5.48 -10.19
CA LYS A 160 -1.38 5.39 -10.91
C LYS A 160 -0.75 6.77 -11.02
N ALA A 161 -1.49 7.78 -11.49
CA ALA A 161 -0.98 9.15 -11.59
C ALA A 161 -0.51 9.70 -10.24
N LYS A 162 -1.28 9.53 -9.16
CA LYS A 162 -0.91 9.97 -7.80
C LYS A 162 0.36 9.28 -7.29
N LEU A 163 0.51 7.97 -7.51
CA LEU A 163 1.72 7.22 -7.14
C LEU A 163 2.96 7.73 -7.88
N GLY A 164 2.85 7.93 -9.20
CA GLY A 164 3.95 8.41 -10.04
C GLY A 164 4.34 9.86 -9.76
N LEU A 165 3.39 10.70 -9.32
CA LEU A 165 3.67 12.06 -8.83
C LEU A 165 4.19 12.09 -7.39
N GLY A 166 4.20 10.96 -6.68
CA GLY A 166 4.58 10.92 -5.27
C GLY A 166 3.56 11.56 -4.32
N LEU A 167 2.34 11.84 -4.80
CA LEU A 167 1.23 12.31 -3.97
C LEU A 167 0.68 11.19 -3.07
N MET A 168 0.98 9.95 -3.43
CA MET A 168 0.67 8.73 -2.69
C MET A 168 1.94 7.91 -2.53
N GLY A 169 2.08 7.21 -1.40
CA GLY A 169 3.23 6.35 -1.15
C GLY A 169 4.49 7.16 -0.86
N ASN A 170 4.45 7.88 0.26
CA ASN A 170 5.47 8.81 0.73
C ASN A 170 5.44 8.90 2.28
N LYS A 171 6.23 9.79 2.87
CA LYS A 171 6.35 9.97 4.34
C LYS A 171 5.04 10.27 5.08
N LYS A 172 4.05 10.82 4.38
CA LYS A 172 2.75 11.21 4.94
C LYS A 172 1.61 10.30 4.51
N HIS A 173 1.80 9.51 3.45
CA HIS A 173 0.76 8.65 2.89
C HIS A 173 1.29 7.24 2.65
N LEU A 174 0.89 6.31 3.51
CA LEU A 174 1.20 4.89 3.35
C LEU A 174 0.30 4.27 2.28
N VAL A 175 0.90 3.55 1.34
CA VAL A 175 0.20 2.77 0.34
C VAL A 175 0.62 1.32 0.44
N ILE A 176 -0.36 0.44 0.53
CA ILE A 176 -0.16 -1.00 0.46
C ILE A 176 -0.83 -1.52 -0.80
N ILE A 177 -0.07 -2.15 -1.70
CA ILE A 177 -0.57 -2.61 -3.00
C ILE A 177 -0.57 -4.12 -3.04
N LEU A 178 -1.75 -4.68 -3.31
CA LEU A 178 -1.92 -6.07 -3.68
C LEU A 178 -1.63 -6.23 -5.18
N LYS A 179 -0.53 -6.90 -5.51
CA LYS A 179 -0.10 -7.19 -6.88
C LYS A 179 -0.22 -8.69 -7.13
N GLY A 180 -1.30 -9.09 -7.76
CA GLY A 180 -1.54 -10.49 -8.15
C GLY A 180 -1.30 -10.74 -9.64
N PRO A 181 -1.82 -11.86 -10.17
CA PRO A 181 -1.60 -12.29 -11.55
C PRO A 181 -2.12 -11.29 -12.59
N VAL A 182 -3.27 -10.67 -12.33
CA VAL A 182 -3.89 -9.69 -13.24
C VAL A 182 -3.01 -8.45 -13.41
N GLU A 183 -2.31 -8.07 -12.33
CA GLU A 183 -1.35 -6.96 -12.33
C GLU A 183 0.05 -7.38 -12.85
N GLY A 184 0.19 -8.60 -13.37
CA GLY A 184 1.43 -9.12 -13.93
C GLY A 184 2.48 -9.48 -12.87
N ALA A 185 2.06 -9.93 -11.68
CA ALA A 185 2.98 -10.47 -10.67
C ALA A 185 3.79 -11.64 -11.23
N LYS A 186 5.11 -11.62 -10.98
CA LYS A 186 6.06 -12.64 -11.49
C LYS A 186 6.66 -13.49 -10.39
N THR A 187 6.61 -13.01 -9.15
CA THR A 187 7.26 -13.63 -7.99
C THR A 187 6.39 -13.49 -6.75
N ASN A 188 6.58 -14.40 -5.78
CA ASN A 188 5.91 -14.33 -4.48
C ASN A 188 6.84 -13.64 -3.50
N ARG A 189 6.50 -12.42 -3.10
CA ARG A 189 7.34 -11.59 -2.23
C ARG A 189 6.60 -10.42 -1.61
N ILE A 190 7.13 -9.95 -0.49
CA ILE A 190 6.72 -8.72 0.19
C ILE A 190 7.93 -7.80 0.24
N TYR A 191 7.77 -6.55 -0.18
CA TYR A 191 8.87 -5.61 -0.24
C TYR A 191 8.40 -4.16 -0.15
N VAL A 192 9.34 -3.29 0.25
CA VAL A 192 9.16 -1.84 0.31
C VAL A 192 10.10 -1.23 -0.74
N PRO A 193 9.60 -0.86 -1.94
CA PRO A 193 10.47 -0.31 -2.99
C PRO A 193 10.95 1.12 -2.66
N ARG A 194 10.21 1.83 -1.81
CA ARG A 194 10.53 3.15 -1.28
C ARG A 194 9.69 3.42 -0.04
N GLU A 195 10.09 4.43 0.74
CA GLU A 195 9.36 4.86 1.93
C GLU A 195 7.88 5.17 1.64
N GLY A 196 6.98 4.64 2.48
CA GLY A 196 5.54 4.80 2.36
C GLY A 196 4.88 3.90 1.31
N VAL A 197 5.61 3.01 0.63
CA VAL A 197 5.05 2.03 -0.31
C VAL A 197 5.38 0.63 0.16
N LEU A 198 4.35 -0.19 0.39
CA LEU A 198 4.48 -1.62 0.64
C LEU A 198 3.81 -2.39 -0.50
N ILE A 199 4.52 -3.33 -1.10
CA ILE A 199 3.99 -4.20 -2.14
C ILE A 199 3.92 -5.63 -1.61
N ILE A 200 2.77 -6.26 -1.82
CA ILE A 200 2.53 -7.68 -1.59
C ILE A 200 2.29 -8.29 -2.98
N GLU A 201 3.28 -9.01 -3.48
CA GLU A 201 3.28 -9.58 -4.83
C GLU A 201 3.12 -11.10 -4.77
N ALA A 202 2.22 -11.66 -5.58
CA ALA A 202 2.10 -13.11 -5.70
C ALA A 202 1.60 -13.57 -7.06
N THR A 203 2.08 -14.73 -7.51
CA THR A 203 1.76 -15.32 -8.82
C THR A 203 0.39 -16.02 -8.86
N SER A 204 -0.35 -16.05 -7.75
CA SER A 204 -1.74 -16.53 -7.67
C SER A 204 -2.50 -15.83 -6.56
N GLU A 205 -3.83 -15.70 -6.69
CA GLU A 205 -4.70 -15.10 -5.67
C GLU A 205 -4.65 -15.83 -4.32
N GLN A 206 -4.53 -17.16 -4.36
CA GLN A 206 -4.38 -17.95 -3.15
C GLN A 206 -3.06 -17.66 -2.44
N THR A 207 -1.97 -17.53 -3.19
CA THR A 207 -0.67 -17.20 -2.60
C THR A 207 -0.69 -15.76 -2.08
N LEU A 208 -1.34 -14.83 -2.78
CA LEU A 208 -1.50 -13.45 -2.33
C LEU A 208 -2.19 -13.35 -0.97
N PHE A 209 -3.24 -14.17 -0.75
CA PHE A 209 -3.88 -14.29 0.55
C PHE A 209 -2.92 -14.77 1.63
N ILE A 210 -2.07 -15.75 1.31
CA ILE A 210 -1.07 -16.31 2.23
C ILE A 210 0.03 -15.31 2.54
N GLU A 211 0.46 -14.49 1.57
CA GLU A 211 1.41 -13.39 1.79
C GLU A 211 0.85 -12.38 2.81
N VAL A 212 -0.45 -12.06 2.74
CA VAL A 212 -1.11 -11.20 3.75
C VAL A 212 -1.15 -11.86 5.12
N LEU A 213 -1.39 -13.17 5.20
CA LEU A 213 -1.31 -13.90 6.47
C LEU A 213 0.12 -13.90 7.04
N ALA A 214 1.12 -14.01 6.18
CA ALA A 214 2.51 -13.92 6.58
C ALA A 214 2.83 -12.55 7.17
N LEU A 215 2.40 -11.48 6.49
CA LEU A 215 2.52 -10.12 6.99
C LEU A 215 1.89 -9.98 8.39
N LYS A 216 0.69 -10.53 8.60
CA LYS A 216 0.02 -10.55 9.91
C LYS A 216 0.84 -11.28 10.97
N THR A 217 1.40 -12.45 10.67
CA THR A 217 2.26 -13.20 11.60
C THR A 217 3.54 -12.44 11.94
N ILE A 218 4.17 -11.80 10.96
CA ILE A 218 5.38 -10.98 11.16
C ILE A 218 5.06 -9.80 12.08
N ILE A 219 3.97 -9.09 11.81
CA ILE A 219 3.51 -7.98 12.65
C ILE A 219 3.23 -8.47 14.08
N ALA A 220 2.57 -9.62 14.24
CA ALA A 220 2.23 -10.15 15.56
C ALA A 220 3.48 -10.57 16.36
N SER A 221 4.41 -11.31 15.77
CA SER A 221 5.66 -11.74 16.42
C SER A 221 6.54 -10.56 16.85
N GLN A 222 6.62 -9.52 16.01
CA GLN A 222 7.31 -8.28 16.37
C GLN A 222 6.62 -7.50 17.49
N ALA A 223 5.34 -7.73 17.76
CA ALA A 223 4.65 -7.12 18.91
C ALA A 223 4.87 -7.89 20.22
N THR A 224 5.14 -9.20 20.16
CA THR A 224 5.36 -10.05 21.34
C THR A 224 6.83 -10.15 21.75
N GLY A 225 7.77 -9.65 20.94
CA GLY A 225 9.21 -9.73 21.22
C GLY A 225 9.81 -11.13 21.04
N GLU A 226 9.03 -12.07 20.50
CA GLU A 226 9.51 -13.41 20.16
C GLU A 226 10.26 -13.33 18.82
N SER A 227 11.58 -13.31 18.91
CA SER A 227 12.46 -13.52 17.75
C SER A 227 12.41 -15.00 17.39
N SER A 228 11.89 -15.29 16.20
CA SER A 228 11.91 -16.63 15.58
C SER A 228 13.27 -16.96 15.01
#